data_AF-A0A2U2BA88-F1
#
_entry.id   AF-A0A2U2BA88-F1
#
_cell.length_a   1.000
_cell.length_b   1.000
_cell.length_c   1.000
_cell.angle_alpha   90.00
_cell.angle_beta   90.00
_cell.angle_gamma   90.00
#
_symmetry.space_group_name_H-M   'P 1'
#
loop_
_entity.id
_entity.type
_entity.pdbx_description
1 polymer ?
#
loop_
_entity_poly.entity_id
_entity_poly.type
_entity_poly.pdbx_seq_one_letter_code
_entity_poly.pdbx_strand_id
1 'polypeptide(L)'
;MENQLFISINGSENIKNSLLHMFKAMQKLSPEILHPKQIRASVITHWLKNYNLRQVQYMAGHKYVSSAERYQLNNQDELQSKLEKLHPLNVNK
;
A
#
# COMPACT_ATOMS: atom_id res chain seq x y z
N MET A 1 15.73 -14.52 22.68
CA MET A 1 15.73 -15.14 21.34
C MET A 1 14.40 -15.78 20.95
N GLU A 2 13.67 -16.47 21.83
CA GLU A 2 12.50 -17.31 21.44
C GLU A 2 11.21 -16.60 20.99
N ASN A 3 11.10 -15.26 21.03
CA ASN A 3 9.83 -14.56 20.78
C ASN A 3 9.80 -13.65 19.53
N GLN A 4 10.79 -13.74 18.64
CA GLN A 4 10.79 -12.96 17.38
C GLN A 4 10.24 -13.79 16.22
N LEU A 5 9.21 -13.27 15.54
CA LEU A 5 8.62 -13.92 14.37
C LEU A 5 9.56 -13.95 13.16
N PHE A 6 10.42 -12.92 13.02
CA PHE A 6 11.38 -12.80 11.93
C PHE A 6 12.79 -12.68 12.48
N ILE A 7 13.70 -13.48 11.94
CA ILE A 7 15.12 -13.52 12.29
C ILE A 7 15.96 -13.41 11.02
N SER A 8 17.22 -12.98 11.16
CA SER A 8 18.16 -13.04 10.05
C SER A 8 18.62 -14.48 9.80
N ILE A 9 19.30 -14.72 8.67
CA ILE A 9 19.79 -16.06 8.27
C ILE A 9 20.58 -16.78 9.37
N ASN A 10 21.25 -16.06 10.26
CA ASN A 10 22.06 -16.63 11.36
C ASN A 10 21.41 -16.44 12.74
N GLY A 11 20.11 -16.18 12.82
CA GLY A 11 19.42 -15.97 14.10
C GLY A 11 19.73 -14.64 14.78
N SER A 12 20.37 -13.68 14.08
CA SER A 12 20.56 -12.34 14.62
C SER A 12 19.23 -11.60 14.67
N GLU A 13 19.00 -10.90 15.78
CA GLU A 13 17.81 -10.07 16.00
C GLU A 13 17.77 -8.83 15.07
N ASN A 14 18.90 -8.47 14.47
CA ASN A 14 18.96 -7.34 13.53
C ASN A 14 18.70 -7.80 12.09
N ILE A 15 17.46 -7.59 11.62
CA ILE A 15 17.03 -7.96 10.28
C ILE A 15 17.11 -6.83 9.25
N LYS A 16 17.52 -5.61 9.62
CA LYS A 16 17.44 -4.43 8.73
C LYS A 16 18.20 -4.65 7.41
N ASN A 17 19.43 -5.17 7.49
CA ASN A 17 20.25 -5.44 6.32
C ASN A 17 19.67 -6.58 5.48
N SER A 18 19.16 -7.64 6.12
CA SER A 18 18.50 -8.76 5.43
C SER A 18 17.27 -8.29 4.67
N LEU A 19 16.42 -7.46 5.28
CA LEU A 19 15.26 -6.85 4.62
C LEU A 19 15.66 -5.94 3.46
N LEU A 20 16.74 -5.17 3.60
CA LEU A 20 17.27 -4.33 2.51
C LEU A 20 17.68 -5.20 1.31
N HIS A 21 18.44 -6.27 1.54
CA HIS A 21 18.89 -7.16 0.45
C HIS A 21 17.72 -7.93 -0.16
N MET A 22 16.78 -8.39 0.65
CA MET A 22 15.54 -9.02 0.19
C MET A 22 14.74 -8.07 -0.70
N PHE A 23 14.58 -6.81 -0.30
CA PHE A 23 13.87 -5.82 -1.09
C PHE A 23 14.59 -5.51 -2.41
N LYS A 24 15.92 -5.43 -2.40
CA LYS A 24 16.73 -5.31 -3.63
C LYS A 24 16.55 -6.50 -4.58
N ALA A 25 16.45 -7.71 -4.05
CA ALA A 25 16.18 -8.89 -4.87
C ALA A 25 14.76 -8.83 -5.47
N MET A 26 13.78 -8.41 -4.68
CA MET A 26 12.40 -8.25 -5.12
C MET A 26 12.25 -7.16 -6.20
N GLN A 27 12.99 -6.05 -6.09
CA GLN A 27 13.08 -5.01 -7.13
C GLN A 27 13.59 -5.57 -8.48
N LYS A 28 14.51 -6.55 -8.47
CA LYS A 28 15.00 -7.18 -9.70
C LYS A 28 13.92 -8.04 -10.37
N LEU A 29 13.04 -8.65 -9.58
CA LEU A 29 11.93 -9.46 -10.08
C LEU A 29 10.75 -8.60 -10.56
N SER A 30 10.48 -7.51 -9.85
CA SER A 30 9.38 -6.59 -10.13
C SER A 30 9.89 -5.15 -10.10
N PRO A 31 10.44 -4.66 -11.23
CA PRO A 31 11.06 -3.32 -11.30
C PRO A 31 10.08 -2.17 -11.07
N GLU A 32 8.77 -2.43 -11.19
CA GLU A 32 7.69 -1.48 -10.85
C GLU A 32 7.68 -1.10 -9.35
N ILE A 33 8.18 -1.99 -8.48
CA ILE A 33 8.22 -1.78 -7.03
C ILE A 33 9.51 -1.03 -6.66
N LEU A 34 9.47 0.28 -6.76
CA LEU A 34 10.56 1.19 -6.39
C LEU A 34 10.83 1.24 -4.88
N HIS A 35 9.78 1.25 -4.05
CA HIS A 35 9.91 1.49 -2.61
C HIS A 35 8.94 0.65 -1.76
N PRO A 36 9.32 0.24 -0.53
CA PRO A 36 8.43 -0.54 0.34
C PRO A 36 7.14 0.20 0.69
N LYS A 37 7.18 1.54 0.64
CA LYS A 37 6.03 2.41 0.82
C LYS A 37 4.94 2.17 -0.24
N GLN A 38 5.29 1.74 -1.45
CA GLN A 38 4.30 1.39 -2.48
C GLN A 38 3.50 0.14 -2.10
N ILE A 39 4.16 -0.87 -1.51
CA ILE A 39 3.47 -2.07 -1.01
C ILE A 39 2.50 -1.67 0.10
N ARG A 40 2.95 -0.85 1.05
CA ARG A 40 2.07 -0.31 2.09
C ARG A 40 0.88 0.45 1.50
N ALA A 41 1.12 1.29 0.49
CA ALA A 41 0.06 2.03 -0.18
C ALA A 41 -0.94 1.11 -0.87
N SER A 42 -0.45 0.11 -1.63
CA SER A 42 -1.28 -0.88 -2.32
C SER A 42 -2.20 -1.62 -1.35
N VAL A 43 -1.66 -2.10 -0.22
CA VAL A 43 -2.44 -2.81 0.81
C VAL A 43 -3.48 -1.89 1.44
N ILE A 44 -3.12 -0.67 1.83
CA ILE A 44 -4.08 0.28 2.43
C ILE A 44 -5.18 0.65 1.44
N THR A 45 -4.83 0.93 0.18
CA THR A 45 -5.82 1.21 -0.88
C THR A 45 -6.74 0.01 -1.12
N HIS A 46 -6.20 -1.20 -1.12
CA HIS A 46 -7.02 -2.41 -1.18
C HIS A 46 -7.98 -2.52 0.01
N TRP A 47 -7.54 -2.23 1.23
CA TRP A 47 -8.42 -2.24 2.39
C TRP A 47 -9.50 -1.16 2.33
N LEU A 48 -9.18 0.04 1.84
CA LEU A 48 -10.16 1.11 1.66
C LEU A 48 -11.27 0.76 0.66
N LYS A 49 -11.02 -0.16 -0.28
CA LYS A 49 -12.04 -0.68 -1.19
C LYS A 49 -12.99 -1.68 -0.52
N ASN A 50 -12.57 -2.34 0.56
CA ASN A 50 -13.31 -3.45 1.18
C ASN A 50 -13.85 -3.15 2.59
N TYR A 51 -13.28 -2.17 3.29
CA TYR A 51 -13.56 -1.85 4.69
C TYR A 51 -13.82 -0.36 4.89
N ASN A 52 -14.46 -0.01 6.00
CA ASN A 52 -14.69 1.40 6.33
C ASN A 52 -13.39 2.09 6.78
N LEU A 53 -13.35 3.42 6.62
CA LEU A 53 -12.14 4.22 6.88
C LEU A 53 -11.58 4.04 8.30
N ARG A 54 -12.45 3.87 9.31
CA ARG A 54 -12.04 3.68 10.71
C ARG A 54 -11.41 2.31 10.94
N GLN A 55 -11.92 1.25 10.33
CA GLN A 55 -11.30 -0.08 10.36
C GLN A 55 -9.92 -0.04 9.72
N VAL A 56 -9.81 0.56 8.54
CA VAL A 56 -8.52 0.70 7.84
C VAL A 56 -7.51 1.50 8.69
N GLN A 57 -7.95 2.55 9.39
CA GLN A 57 -7.09 3.29 10.31
C GLN A 57 -6.46 2.36 11.36
N TYR A 58 -7.26 1.50 11.99
CA TYR A 58 -6.78 0.54 12.99
C TYR A 58 -5.82 -0.48 12.37
N MET A 59 -6.17 -1.06 11.21
CA MET A 59 -5.33 -2.04 10.50
C MET A 59 -3.99 -1.45 10.06
N ALA A 60 -4.00 -0.19 9.61
CA ALA A 60 -2.78 0.51 9.21
C ALA A 60 -1.95 1.02 10.40
N GLY A 61 -2.50 1.05 11.62
CA GLY A 61 -1.84 1.60 12.80
C GLY A 61 -1.68 3.12 12.76
N HIS A 62 -2.61 3.84 12.12
CA HIS A 62 -2.53 5.30 11.99
C HIS A 62 -3.10 6.03 13.21
N LYS A 63 -2.31 6.96 13.77
CA LYS A 63 -2.75 7.80 14.91
C LYS A 63 -4.00 8.63 14.59
N TYR A 64 -4.09 9.15 13.37
CA TYR A 64 -5.20 10.00 12.92
C TYR A 64 -5.88 9.39 11.69
N VAL A 65 -7.22 9.49 11.63
CA VAL A 65 -8.04 9.02 10.49
C VAL A 65 -7.57 9.65 9.19
N SER A 66 -7.24 10.94 9.21
CA SER A 66 -6.75 11.70 8.06
C SER A 66 -5.48 11.12 7.43
N SER A 67 -4.70 10.32 8.18
CA SER A 67 -3.52 9.62 7.63
C SER A 67 -3.91 8.43 6.75
N ALA A 68 -5.02 7.75 7.06
CA ALA A 68 -5.58 6.70 6.21
C ALA A 68 -6.36 7.30 5.03
N GLU A 69 -7.08 8.39 5.25
CA GLU A 69 -7.89 9.09 4.25
C GLU A 69 -7.06 9.58 3.05
N ARG A 70 -5.81 10.00 3.28
CA ARG A 70 -4.88 10.40 2.20
C ARG A 70 -4.68 9.35 1.12
N TYR A 71 -4.90 8.07 1.41
CA TYR A 71 -4.80 7.00 0.43
C TYR A 71 -6.04 6.87 -0.47
N GLN A 72 -7.20 7.41 -0.06
CA GLN A 72 -8.42 7.45 -0.89
C GLN A 72 -8.30 8.45 -2.04
N LEU A 73 -7.60 9.59 -1.83
CA LEU A 73 -7.39 10.62 -2.86
C LEU A 73 -6.62 10.11 -4.08
N ASN A 74 -5.87 9.02 -3.93
CA ASN A 74 -5.13 8.38 -5.01
C ASN A 74 -5.97 7.43 -5.86
N ASN A 75 -7.27 7.28 -5.58
CA ASN A 75 -8.16 6.40 -6.36
C ASN A 75 -8.57 7.09 -7.68
N GLN A 76 -7.58 7.40 -8.53
CA GLN A 76 -7.77 8.03 -9.84
C GLN A 76 -8.79 7.27 -10.69
N ASP A 77 -8.90 5.95 -10.50
CA ASP A 77 -9.93 5.09 -11.09
C ASP A 77 -11.35 5.63 -10.88
N GLU A 78 -11.66 6.16 -9.70
CA GLU A 78 -12.99 6.67 -9.38
C GLU A 78 -13.24 8.01 -10.07
N LEU A 79 -12.25 8.91 -10.07
CA LEU A 79 -12.28 10.18 -10.79
C LEU A 79 -12.44 9.95 -12.30
N GLN A 80 -11.68 9.01 -12.85
CA GLN A 80 -11.72 8.64 -14.25
C GLN A 80 -13.09 8.05 -14.61
N SER A 81 -13.63 7.15 -13.80
CA SER A 81 -14.97 6.58 -14.04
C SER A 81 -16.08 7.63 -14.00
N LYS A 82 -16.00 8.63 -13.10
CA LYS A 82 -16.96 9.73 -13.01
C LYS A 82 -16.83 10.67 -14.19
N LEU A 83 -15.59 10.99 -14.59
CA LEU A 83 -15.31 11.81 -15.74
C LEU A 83 -15.83 11.13 -17.00
N GLU A 84 -15.54 9.85 -17.22
CA GLU A 84 -16.04 9.09 -18.38
C GLU A 84 -17.56 9.09 -18.48
N LYS A 85 -18.27 8.99 -17.34
CA LYS A 85 -19.74 9.01 -17.29
C LYS A 85 -20.37 10.39 -17.50
N LEU A 86 -19.72 11.45 -17.05
CA LEU A 86 -20.28 12.81 -17.03
C LEU A 86 -19.69 13.72 -18.12
N HIS A 87 -18.65 13.27 -18.81
CA HIS A 87 -17.99 14.10 -19.81
C HIS A 87 -18.88 14.25 -21.06
N PRO A 88 -19.26 15.47 -21.43
CA PRO A 88 -20.24 15.72 -22.49
C PRO A 88 -19.81 15.23 -23.87
N LEU A 89 -18.51 14.98 -24.09
CA LEU A 89 -18.01 14.39 -25.34
C LEU A 89 -18.17 12.87 -25.45
N ASN A 90 -18.52 12.17 -24.37
CA ASN A 90 -18.67 10.71 -24.36
C ASN A 90 -20.13 10.24 -24.48
N VAL A 91 -21.11 11.15 -24.38
CA VAL A 91 -22.55 10.81 -24.36
C VAL A 91 -23.11 10.51 -25.76
N ASN A 92 -22.38 10.82 -26.83
CA ASN A 92 -22.84 10.68 -28.22
C ASN A 92 -21.91 9.78 -29.06
N LYS A 93 -21.86 8.48 -28.76
CA LYS A 93 -21.33 7.48 -29.71
C LYS A 93 -22.10 6.18 -29.64
#